data_AF-A0A286TX96-F1
#
_entry.id   AF-A0A286TX96-F1
#
_cell.length_a   1.000
_cell.length_b   1.000
_cell.length_c   1.000
_cell.angle_alpha   90.00
_cell.angle_beta   90.00
_cell.angle_gamma   90.00
#
_symmetry.space_group_name_H-M   'P 1'
#
loop_
_entity.id
_entity.type
_entity.pdbx_description
1 polymer ?
#
loop_
_entity_poly.entity_id
_entity_poly.type
_entity_poly.pdbx_seq_one_letter_code
_entity_poly.pdbx_strand_id
1 'polypeptide(L)'
;MLKRFLLTFSIVTSIIIVFSVIITQKREERRELETTQKILTQKVEYLREKNDRLKKENKALVDDPVQVEREARDKYGYTREGEVTYKKYKFNISDPDNDNAERSTETRGLEAFLFDGPFPWQVPLGMIVIATLFLLFSYKYER
;
A
#
# COMPACT_ATOMS: atom_id res chain seq x y z
N MET A 1 -9.71 -52.38 14.64
CA MET A 1 -10.38 -51.30 13.88
C MET A 1 -9.68 -49.96 14.04
N LEU A 2 -9.28 -49.57 15.26
CA LEU A 2 -8.61 -48.30 15.58
C LEU A 2 -7.39 -47.94 14.69
N LYS A 3 -6.49 -48.89 14.40
CA LYS A 3 -5.30 -48.66 13.56
C LYS A 3 -5.64 -48.22 12.13
N ARG A 4 -6.77 -48.70 11.57
CA ARG A 4 -7.23 -48.32 10.22
C ARG A 4 -7.82 -46.90 10.23
N PHE A 5 -8.57 -46.53 11.28
CA PHE A 5 -9.09 -45.18 11.47
C PHE A 5 -8.00 -44.12 11.65
N LEU A 6 -6.93 -44.44 12.40
CA LEU A 6 -5.80 -43.53 12.59
C LEU A 6 -5.04 -43.24 11.29
N LEU A 7 -4.86 -44.26 10.44
CA LEU A 7 -4.22 -44.09 9.14
C LEU A 7 -5.06 -43.22 8.20
N THR A 8 -6.37 -43.47 8.11
CA THR A 8 -7.25 -42.64 7.27
C THR A 8 -7.34 -41.21 7.77
N PHE A 9 -7.37 -41.00 9.10
CA PHE A 9 -7.40 -39.66 9.68
C PHE A 9 -6.09 -38.90 9.44
N SER A 10 -4.95 -39.57 9.56
CA SER A 10 -3.63 -39.00 9.26
C SER A 10 -3.52 -38.54 7.79
N ILE A 11 -4.00 -39.37 6.86
CA ILE A 11 -4.00 -39.04 5.43
C ILE A 11 -4.89 -37.82 5.14
N VAL A 12 -6.12 -37.81 5.67
CA VAL A 12 -7.05 -36.69 5.48
C VAL A 12 -6.49 -35.39 6.05
N THR A 13 -5.87 -35.45 7.24
CA THR A 13 -5.28 -34.27 7.88
C THR A 13 -4.09 -33.74 7.08
N SER A 14 -3.24 -34.62 6.55
CA SER A 14 -2.13 -34.25 5.68
C SER A 14 -2.59 -33.53 4.41
N ILE A 15 -3.64 -34.05 3.76
CA ILE A 15 -4.22 -33.44 2.55
C ILE A 15 -4.75 -32.04 2.86
N ILE A 16 -5.47 -31.86 3.97
CA ILE A 16 -6.01 -30.57 4.38
C ILE A 16 -4.88 -29.54 4.62
N ILE A 17 -3.78 -29.95 5.27
CA ILE A 17 -2.62 -29.08 5.51
C ILE A 17 -2.01 -28.61 4.19
N VAL A 18 -1.75 -29.54 3.26
CA VAL A 18 -1.16 -29.19 1.95
C VAL A 18 -2.08 -28.26 1.16
N PHE A 19 -3.38 -28.55 1.13
CA PHE A 19 -4.35 -27.72 0.42
C PHE A 19 -4.46 -26.32 1.01
N SER A 20 -4.37 -26.20 2.34
CA SER A 20 -4.33 -24.93 3.05
C SER A 20 -3.13 -24.08 2.61
N VAL A 21 -1.93 -24.66 2.56
CA VAL A 21 -0.69 -23.94 2.16
C VAL A 21 -0.79 -23.44 0.72
N ILE A 22 -1.32 -24.23 -0.21
CA ILE A 22 -1.43 -23.82 -1.62
C ILE A 22 -2.40 -22.65 -1.80
N ILE A 23 -3.53 -22.66 -1.09
CA ILE A 23 -4.52 -21.56 -1.14
C ILE A 23 -3.94 -20.27 -0.54
N THR A 24 -3.09 -20.41 0.48
CA THR A 24 -2.41 -19.29 1.15
C THR A 24 -1.64 -18.41 0.19
N GLN A 25 -0.69 -19.03 -0.54
CA GLN A 25 0.26 -18.33 -1.38
C GLN A 25 -0.46 -17.53 -2.45
N LYS A 26 -1.50 -18.12 -3.05
CA LYS A 26 -2.33 -17.44 -4.06
C LYS A 26 -3.11 -16.25 -3.52
N ARG A 27 -3.40 -16.20 -2.21
CA ARG A 27 -4.15 -15.08 -1.61
C ARG A 27 -3.24 -13.90 -1.31
N GLU A 28 -2.02 -14.16 -0.85
CA GLU A 28 -1.02 -13.12 -0.59
C GLU A 28 -0.63 -12.40 -1.88
N GLU A 29 -0.32 -13.15 -2.95
CA GLU A 29 0.00 -12.58 -4.27
C GLU A 29 -1.13 -11.67 -4.80
N ARG A 30 -2.40 -12.08 -4.63
CA ARG A 30 -3.53 -11.24 -5.06
C ARG A 30 -3.65 -9.96 -4.24
N ARG A 31 -3.41 -10.01 -2.93
CA ARG A 31 -3.44 -8.82 -2.07
C ARG A 31 -2.32 -7.85 -2.39
N GLU A 32 -1.11 -8.34 -2.65
CA GLU A 32 0.01 -7.49 -3.07
C GLU A 32 -0.28 -6.79 -4.39
N LEU A 33 -0.87 -7.51 -5.35
CA LEU A 33 -1.27 -6.93 -6.63
C LEU A 33 -2.39 -5.89 -6.47
N GLU A 34 -3.40 -6.16 -5.65
CA GLU A 34 -4.50 -5.21 -5.38
C GLU A 34 -4.02 -3.94 -4.69
N THR A 35 -3.15 -4.07 -3.69
CA THR A 35 -2.56 -2.91 -2.99
C THR A 35 -1.68 -2.09 -3.94
N THR A 36 -0.85 -2.75 -4.74
CA THR A 36 -0.02 -2.11 -5.76
C THR A 36 -0.87 -1.37 -6.78
N GLN A 37 -1.93 -1.99 -7.28
CA GLN A 37 -2.86 -1.38 -8.23
C GLN A 37 -3.52 -0.12 -7.64
N LYS A 38 -3.96 -0.19 -6.38
CA LYS A 38 -4.58 0.95 -5.69
C LYS A 38 -3.61 2.13 -5.54
N ILE A 39 -2.37 1.85 -5.11
CA ILE A 39 -1.32 2.86 -4.97
C ILE A 39 -1.00 3.49 -6.33
N LEU A 40 -0.86 2.68 -7.38
CA LEU A 40 -0.58 3.19 -8.72
C LEU A 40 -1.71 4.06 -9.25
N THR A 41 -2.96 3.65 -9.04
CA THR A 41 -4.15 4.40 -9.47
C THR A 41 -4.18 5.77 -8.79
N GLN A 42 -3.98 5.82 -7.47
CA GLN A 42 -3.90 7.08 -6.72
C GLN A 42 -2.75 7.97 -7.22
N LYS A 43 -1.59 7.38 -7.52
CA LYS A 43 -0.43 8.12 -8.03
C LYS A 43 -0.70 8.72 -9.42
N VAL A 44 -1.37 7.97 -10.31
CA VAL A 44 -1.76 8.45 -11.63
C VAL A 44 -2.75 9.60 -11.53
N GLU A 45 -3.76 9.48 -10.68
CA GLU A 45 -4.75 10.53 -10.46
C GLU A 45 -4.12 11.82 -9.93
N TYR A 46 -3.27 11.71 -8.90
CA TYR A 46 -2.52 12.85 -8.37
C TYR A 46 -1.62 13.51 -9.41
N LEU A 47 -0.89 12.71 -10.21
CA LEU A 47 -0.02 13.25 -11.26
C LEU A 47 -0.82 13.93 -12.37
N ARG A 48 -2.01 13.40 -12.70
CA ARG A 48 -2.91 13.99 -13.70
C ARG A 48 -3.41 15.36 -13.24
N GLU A 49 -3.90 15.45 -12.00
CA GLU A 49 -4.34 16.72 -11.42
C GLU A 49 -3.20 17.75 -11.38
N LYS A 50 -2.00 17.32 -10.95
CA LYS A 50 -0.81 18.19 -10.94
C LYS A 50 -0.44 18.67 -12.34
N ASN A 51 -0.52 17.80 -13.35
CA ASN A 51 -0.22 18.16 -14.73
C ASN A 51 -1.24 19.19 -15.27
N ASP A 52 -2.53 18.97 -14.99
CA ASP A 52 -3.60 19.90 -15.41
C ASP A 52 -3.47 21.26 -14.72
N ARG A 53 -3.09 21.29 -13.44
CA ARG A 53 -2.78 22.54 -12.72
C ARG A 53 -1.59 23.26 -13.35
N LEU A 54 -0.48 22.55 -13.57
CA LEU A 54 0.73 23.13 -14.18
C LEU A 54 0.47 23.62 -15.60
N LYS A 55 -0.37 22.95 -16.38
CA LYS A 55 -0.78 23.43 -17.72
C LYS A 55 -1.55 24.74 -17.65
N LYS A 56 -2.44 24.90 -16.67
CA LYS A 56 -3.17 26.16 -16.46
C LYS A 56 -2.22 27.28 -16.04
N GLU A 57 -1.32 27.01 -15.10
CA GLU A 57 -0.28 27.97 -14.67
C GLU A 57 0.63 28.37 -15.84
N ASN A 58 1.11 27.39 -16.61
CA ASN A 58 1.96 27.65 -17.77
C ASN A 58 1.22 28.49 -18.83
N LYS A 59 -0.05 28.16 -19.13
CA LYS A 59 -0.86 28.97 -20.02
C LYS A 59 -1.01 30.40 -19.52
N ALA A 60 -1.30 30.59 -18.24
CA ALA A 60 -1.42 31.93 -17.65
C ALA A 60 -0.11 32.73 -17.72
N LEU A 61 1.05 32.07 -17.60
CA LEU A 61 2.36 32.70 -17.73
C LEU A 61 2.71 33.05 -19.19
N VAL A 62 2.40 32.15 -20.13
CA VAL A 62 2.65 32.39 -21.57
C VAL A 62 1.71 33.46 -22.13
N ASP A 63 0.46 33.50 -21.66
CA ASP A 63 -0.53 34.49 -22.07
C ASP A 63 -0.26 35.89 -21.46
N ASP A 64 0.75 36.05 -20.58
CA ASP A 64 1.21 37.36 -20.10
C ASP A 64 2.36 37.88 -20.99
N PRO A 65 2.07 38.70 -22.02
CA PRO A 65 3.07 39.19 -22.96
C PRO A 65 4.15 40.04 -22.27
N VAL A 66 3.84 40.68 -21.14
CA VAL A 66 4.78 41.54 -20.41
C VAL A 66 5.83 40.71 -19.70
N GLN A 67 5.45 39.58 -19.10
CA GLN A 67 6.42 38.66 -18.48
C GLN A 67 7.29 37.97 -19.52
N VAL A 68 6.70 37.48 -20.61
CA VAL A 68 7.45 36.84 -21.70
C VAL A 68 8.45 37.81 -22.31
N GLU A 69 8.04 39.05 -22.57
CA GLU A 69 8.95 40.10 -23.05
C GLU A 69 10.05 40.38 -22.02
N ARG A 70 9.72 40.49 -20.73
CA ARG A 70 10.71 40.75 -19.67
C ARG A 70 11.75 39.64 -19.55
N GLU A 71 11.34 38.37 -19.57
CA GLU A 71 12.28 37.24 -19.56
C GLU A 71 13.12 37.17 -20.84
N ALA A 72 12.53 37.47 -22.00
CA ALA A 72 13.27 37.56 -23.26
C ALA A 72 14.31 38.70 -23.21
N ARG A 73 13.95 39.87 -22.69
CA ARG A 73 14.88 40.99 -22.50
C ARG A 73 16.01 40.64 -21.53
N ASP A 74 15.71 39.98 -20.42
CA ASP A 74 16.71 39.52 -19.44
C ASP A 74 17.66 38.47 -20.04
N LYS A 75 17.15 37.53 -20.85
CA LYS A 75 17.94 36.44 -21.43
C LYS A 75 18.79 36.86 -22.63
N TYR A 76 18.26 37.75 -23.47
CA TYR A 76 18.92 38.20 -24.70
C TYR A 76 19.59 39.58 -24.57
N GLY A 77 19.45 40.25 -23.42
CA GLY A 77 20.11 41.53 -23.13
C GLY A 77 19.50 42.73 -23.86
N TYR A 78 18.25 42.64 -24.28
CA TYR A 78 17.56 43.74 -24.95
C TYR A 78 16.99 44.74 -23.93
N THR A 79 17.63 45.90 -23.78
CA THR A 79 17.14 47.03 -22.96
C THR A 79 16.80 48.23 -23.85
N ARG A 80 15.75 49.00 -23.52
CA ARG A 80 15.49 50.27 -24.23
C ARG A 80 16.55 51.31 -23.88
N GLU A 81 16.77 52.27 -24.77
CA GLU A 81 17.66 53.40 -24.50
C GLU A 81 17.16 54.15 -23.25
N GLY A 82 18.01 54.25 -22.21
CA GLY A 82 17.71 54.93 -20.95
C GLY A 82 17.23 54.03 -19.80
N GLU A 83 17.09 52.71 -19.99
CA GLU A 83 16.63 51.78 -18.95
C GLU A 83 17.80 51.22 -18.10
N VAL A 84 17.70 51.29 -16.77
CA VAL A 84 18.76 50.80 -15.83
C VAL A 84 18.36 49.44 -15.25
N THR A 85 19.09 48.38 -15.62
CA THR A 85 18.82 47.01 -15.15
C THR A 85 19.49 46.74 -13.79
N TYR A 86 18.67 46.48 -12.76
CA TYR A 86 19.14 46.03 -11.45
C TYR A 86 19.21 44.50 -11.39
N LYS A 87 20.31 43.94 -10.86
CA LYS A 87 20.43 42.49 -10.65
C LYS A 87 19.38 42.02 -9.65
N LYS A 88 18.51 41.08 -10.05
CA LYS A 88 17.50 40.47 -9.18
C LYS A 88 18.19 39.77 -8.00
N TYR A 89 17.80 40.12 -6.78
CA TYR A 89 18.21 39.41 -5.57
C TYR A 89 17.44 38.09 -5.47
N LYS A 90 18.15 36.98 -5.21
CA LYS A 90 17.54 35.65 -5.11
C LYS A 90 16.96 35.49 -3.70
N PHE A 91 15.64 35.53 -3.56
CA PHE A 91 14.99 35.18 -2.30
C PHE A 91 14.88 33.65 -2.22
N ASN A 92 15.49 33.05 -1.20
CA ASN A 92 15.24 31.66 -0.86
C ASN A 92 13.93 31.61 -0.05
N ILE A 93 12.85 31.21 -0.70
CA ILE A 93 11.59 30.89 -0.02
C ILE A 93 11.71 29.42 0.38
N SER A 94 11.87 29.16 1.68
CA SER A 94 11.75 27.82 2.24
C SER A 94 10.27 27.42 2.22
N ASP A 95 9.94 26.33 1.53
CA ASP A 95 8.62 25.70 1.61
C ASP A 95 8.34 25.31 3.06
N PRO A 96 7.09 25.46 3.55
CA PRO A 96 6.74 25.03 4.90
C PRO A 96 6.83 23.50 4.99
N ASP A 97 7.52 23.00 6.01
CA ASP A 97 7.58 21.59 6.38
C ASP A 97 6.17 21.00 6.45
N ASN A 98 5.92 19.94 5.68
CA ASN A 98 4.67 19.18 5.74
C ASN A 98 4.68 18.16 6.87
N ASP A 99 5.11 18.58 8.06
CA ASP A 99 4.85 17.84 9.28
C ASP A 99 3.34 17.86 9.50
N ASN A 100 2.64 16.78 9.16
CA ASN A 100 1.38 16.30 9.76
C ASN A 100 0.66 15.33 8.81
N ALA A 101 0.94 14.03 8.93
CA ALA A 101 -0.04 12.99 8.63
C ALA A 101 0.33 11.63 9.27
N GLU A 102 0.77 11.60 10.52
CA GLU A 102 0.71 10.36 11.30
C GLU A 102 -0.75 10.12 11.73
N ARG A 103 -1.49 9.37 10.92
CA ARG A 103 -2.76 8.79 11.33
C ARG A 103 -2.48 7.59 12.22
N SER A 104 -2.78 7.73 13.51
CA SER A 104 -2.93 6.65 14.47
C SER A 104 -4.00 5.65 13.98
N THR A 105 -3.56 4.46 13.59
CA THR A 105 -4.45 3.31 13.39
C THR A 105 -4.30 2.34 14.56
N GLU A 106 -4.89 2.69 15.71
CA GLU A 106 -4.92 1.80 16.88
C GLU A 106 -5.95 0.66 16.76
N THR A 107 -6.86 0.71 15.79
CA THR A 107 -7.92 -0.30 15.63
C THR A 107 -7.53 -1.52 14.78
N ARG A 108 -6.27 -1.60 14.30
CA ARG A 108 -5.81 -2.70 13.41
C ARG A 108 -5.44 -3.99 14.14
N GLY A 109 -5.19 -3.97 15.45
CA GLY A 109 -4.55 -5.09 16.16
C GLY A 109 -5.32 -6.42 16.09
N LEU A 110 -6.63 -6.41 16.38
CA LEU A 110 -7.42 -7.64 16.47
C LEU A 110 -7.90 -8.16 15.10
N GLU A 111 -8.28 -7.26 14.19
CA GLU A 111 -8.63 -7.64 12.82
C GLU A 111 -7.40 -8.12 12.04
N ALA A 112 -6.24 -7.46 12.20
CA ALA A 112 -5.00 -7.93 11.59
C ALA A 112 -4.52 -9.25 12.21
N PHE A 113 -4.72 -9.47 13.51
CA PHE A 113 -4.38 -10.74 14.15
C PHE A 113 -5.23 -11.92 13.66
N LEU A 114 -6.53 -11.70 13.43
CA LEU A 114 -7.45 -12.74 12.93
C LEU A 114 -7.39 -12.94 11.41
N PHE A 115 -7.03 -11.90 10.64
CA PHE A 115 -7.17 -11.92 9.18
C PHE A 115 -5.94 -11.48 8.36
N ASP A 116 -4.90 -10.88 8.97
CA ASP A 116 -3.68 -10.37 8.30
C ASP A 116 -2.34 -10.89 8.87
N GLY A 117 -2.34 -11.78 9.85
CA GLY A 117 -1.14 -12.45 10.33
C GLY A 117 -0.59 -13.50 9.34
N PRO A 118 0.67 -13.94 9.48
CA PRO A 118 1.35 -14.90 8.60
C PRO A 118 0.77 -16.32 8.74
N PHE A 119 -0.45 -16.53 8.24
CA PHE A 119 -1.20 -17.78 8.06
C PHE A 119 -1.32 -18.73 9.30
N PRO A 120 -2.27 -19.69 9.31
CA PRO A 120 -3.26 -19.88 10.33
C PRO A 120 -2.86 -21.14 11.08
N TRP A 121 -1.75 -21.13 11.83
CA TRP A 121 -1.41 -22.29 12.65
C TRP A 121 -2.58 -22.65 13.58
N GLN A 122 -3.47 -21.69 13.83
CA GLN A 122 -4.79 -21.81 14.46
C GLN A 122 -5.71 -22.88 13.84
N VAL A 123 -5.70 -23.11 12.53
CA VAL A 123 -6.57 -24.12 11.89
C VAL A 123 -6.01 -25.54 12.09
N PRO A 124 -4.72 -25.83 11.83
CA PRO A 124 -4.11 -27.09 12.24
C PRO A 124 -4.11 -27.29 13.76
N LEU A 125 -3.83 -26.26 14.57
CA LEU A 125 -3.93 -26.35 16.04
C LEU A 125 -5.36 -26.65 16.47
N GLY A 126 -6.36 -25.97 15.91
CA GLY A 126 -7.76 -26.20 16.21
C GLY A 126 -8.16 -27.63 15.89
N MET A 127 -7.73 -28.16 14.74
CA MET A 127 -7.95 -29.56 14.37
C MET A 127 -7.24 -30.54 15.31
N ILE A 128 -6.01 -30.23 15.74
CA ILE A 128 -5.26 -31.05 16.72
C ILE A 128 -5.93 -31.02 18.10
N VAL A 129 -6.44 -29.87 18.53
CA VAL A 129 -7.16 -29.71 19.80
C VAL A 129 -8.50 -30.45 19.77
N ILE A 130 -9.25 -30.35 18.67
CA ILE A 130 -10.49 -31.10 18.48
C ILE A 130 -10.21 -32.61 18.43
N ALA A 131 -9.15 -33.04 17.74
CA ALA A 131 -8.76 -34.44 17.66
C ALA A 131 -8.32 -35.00 19.03
N THR A 132 -7.57 -34.22 19.82
CA THR A 132 -7.16 -34.62 21.17
C THR A 132 -8.36 -34.68 22.12
N LEU A 133 -9.28 -33.70 22.08
CA LEU A 133 -10.54 -33.75 22.82
C LEU A 133 -11.39 -34.97 22.45
N PHE A 134 -11.50 -35.29 21.17
CA PHE A 134 -12.26 -36.44 20.69
C PHE A 134 -11.65 -37.79 21.12
N LEU A 135 -10.31 -37.90 21.09
CA LEU A 135 -9.59 -39.07 21.60
C LEU A 135 -9.78 -39.24 23.11
N LEU A 136 -9.74 -38.14 23.86
CA LEU A 136 -9.91 -38.14 25.31
C LEU A 136 -11.35 -38.50 25.71
N PHE A 137 -12.35 -38.03 24.95
CA PHE A 137 -13.74 -38.46 25.08
C PHE A 137 -13.95 -39.94 24.74
N SER A 138 -13.36 -40.42 23.65
CA SER A 138 -13.48 -41.82 23.23
C SER A 138 -12.82 -42.76 24.25
N TYR A 139 -11.66 -42.41 24.78
CA TYR A 139 -10.96 -43.19 25.80
C TYR A 139 -11.74 -43.29 27.12
N LYS A 140 -12.47 -42.23 27.49
CA LYS A 140 -13.32 -42.22 28.70
C LYS A 140 -14.56 -43.11 28.56
N TYR A 141 -15.06 -43.32 27.34
CA TYR A 141 -16.25 -44.13 27.08
C TYR A 141 -15.96 -45.63 26.88
N GLU A 142 -14.69 -45.99 26.67
CA GLU A 142 -14.23 -47.38 26.50
C GLU A 142 -13.86 -48.05 27.85
N ARG A 143 -14.09 -47.38 28.98
CA ARG A 143 -13.84 -47.86 30.35
C ARG A 143 -15.13 -47.81 31.17
#